data_AF-A0A7X9AQ86-F1
#
_entry.id   AF-A0A7X9AQ86-F1
#
_cell.length_a   1.000
_cell.length_b   1.000
_cell.length_c   1.000
_cell.angle_alpha   90.00
_cell.angle_beta   90.00
_cell.angle_gamma   90.00
#
_symmetry.space_group_name_H-M   'P 1'
#
loop_
_entity.id
_entity.type
_entity.pdbx_description
1 polymer ?
#
loop_
_entity_poly.entity_id
_entity_poly.type
_entity_poly.pdbx_seq_one_letter_code
_entity_poly.pdbx_strand_id
1 'polypeptide(L)'
;YSSNPRGPQANIFANRIAAVCAGLGTITKGGFVNNPTYGPNMRYLAIVTDKELREDQLAELYALRSKCEGCSRCVDACSVKAFKGETTVDVDGHALKFNIVEQARCDWAIRYALVAEEGLKWSGNNTNILPPENITPEALSDALAKRDPILRIRPCTAEMCTMACPYTRSQTE
;
A
#
# COMPACT_ATOMS: atom_id res chain seq x y z
N TYR A 1 -7.03 0.71 5.52
CA TYR A 1 -6.82 -0.66 6.04
C TYR A 1 -7.05 -1.64 4.89
N SER A 2 -6.37 -2.78 4.90
CA SER A 2 -6.57 -3.87 3.94
C SER A 2 -7.49 -4.94 4.52
N SER A 3 -8.24 -5.60 3.64
CA SER A 3 -9.25 -6.59 3.99
C SER A 3 -8.62 -7.98 4.01
N ASN A 4 -8.67 -8.62 5.18
CA ASN A 4 -8.15 -9.98 5.36
C ASN A 4 -9.07 -10.76 6.32
N PRO A 5 -8.94 -12.09 6.43
CA PRO A 5 -9.83 -12.92 7.25
C PRO A 5 -9.68 -12.69 8.76
N ARG A 6 -8.64 -11.97 9.20
CA ARG A 6 -8.39 -11.61 10.61
C ARG A 6 -9.01 -10.25 10.98
N GLY A 7 -9.81 -9.67 10.10
CA GLY A 7 -10.41 -8.34 10.27
C GLY A 7 -9.56 -7.22 9.67
N PRO A 8 -9.96 -5.95 9.88
CA PRO A 8 -9.27 -4.79 9.32
C PRO A 8 -7.82 -4.71 9.82
N GLN A 9 -6.85 -4.76 8.92
CA GLN A 9 -5.43 -4.56 9.24
C GLN A 9 -4.92 -3.28 8.58
N ALA A 10 -3.92 -2.62 9.16
CA ALA A 10 -3.29 -1.47 8.53
C ALA A 10 -2.81 -1.83 7.11
N ASN A 11 -3.09 -0.97 6.13
CA ASN A 11 -2.57 -1.17 4.78
C ASN A 11 -1.11 -0.72 4.70
N ILE A 12 -0.44 -1.02 3.59
CA ILE A 12 0.98 -0.74 3.39
C ILE A 12 1.34 0.76 3.53
N PHE A 13 0.37 1.66 3.33
CA PHE A 13 0.57 3.10 3.39
C PHE A 13 0.40 3.70 4.79
N ALA A 14 -0.09 2.93 5.76
CA ALA A 14 -0.35 3.41 7.12
C ALA A 14 0.95 3.86 7.81
N ASN A 15 0.93 5.07 8.38
CA ASN A 15 2.02 5.70 9.15
C ASN A 15 3.40 5.70 8.45
N ARG A 16 3.41 5.57 7.11
CA ARG A 16 4.64 5.48 6.32
C ARG A 16 5.60 6.65 6.52
N ILE A 17 5.08 7.86 6.68
CA ILE A 17 5.92 9.06 6.86
C ILE A 17 6.53 9.07 8.26
N ALA A 18 5.72 8.82 9.29
CA ALA A 18 6.20 8.70 10.66
C ALA A 18 7.28 7.61 10.79
N ALA A 19 7.11 6.48 10.12
CA ALA A 19 8.10 5.41 10.10
C ALA A 19 9.43 5.83 9.44
N VAL A 20 9.39 6.62 8.36
CA VAL A 20 10.60 7.16 7.72
C VAL A 20 11.30 8.16 8.65
N CYS A 21 10.55 9.09 9.25
CA CYS A 21 11.10 10.06 10.19
C CYS A 21 11.68 9.39 11.45
N ALA A 22 11.14 8.25 11.88
CA ALA A 22 11.66 7.45 12.99
C ALA A 22 12.83 6.52 12.60
N GLY A 23 13.43 6.68 11.41
CA GLY A 23 14.59 5.89 10.99
C GLY A 23 14.31 4.42 10.65
N LEU A 24 13.04 4.01 10.49
CA LEU A 24 12.68 2.61 10.25
C LEU A 24 12.86 2.16 8.79
N GLY A 25 13.22 3.07 7.89
CA GLY A 25 13.44 2.79 6.47
C GLY A 25 13.29 4.02 5.58
N THR A 26 13.08 3.80 4.29
CA THR A 26 12.90 4.86 3.29
C THR A 26 11.58 4.73 2.53
N ILE A 27 11.05 5.83 1.99
CA ILE A 27 9.87 5.77 1.13
C ILE A 27 10.24 5.36 -0.30
N THR A 28 9.63 4.27 -0.77
CA THR A 28 9.80 3.77 -2.14
C THR A 28 9.04 4.64 -3.15
N LYS A 29 9.30 4.45 -4.45
CA LYS A 29 8.53 5.09 -5.53
C LYS A 29 7.03 4.80 -5.46
N GLY A 30 6.66 3.61 -4.98
CA GLY A 30 5.26 3.22 -4.75
C GLY A 30 4.64 3.88 -3.50
N GLY A 31 5.41 4.65 -2.74
CA GLY A 31 4.92 5.37 -1.58
C GLY A 31 4.77 4.50 -0.33
N PHE A 32 5.39 3.34 -0.24
CA PHE A 32 5.46 2.56 1.00
C PHE A 32 6.88 2.44 1.52
N VAL A 33 7.05 2.10 2.80
CA VAL A 33 8.36 2.03 3.44
C VAL A 33 9.11 0.77 3.00
N ASN A 34 10.39 0.92 2.67
CA ASN A 34 11.34 -0.17 2.56
C ASN A 34 12.24 -0.20 3.81
N ASN A 35 12.06 -1.20 4.65
CA ASN A 35 12.90 -1.45 5.83
C ASN A 35 14.19 -2.21 5.43
N PRO A 36 15.35 -1.91 6.03
CA PRO A 36 16.61 -2.59 5.72
C PRO A 36 16.60 -4.11 5.93
N THR A 37 15.84 -4.61 6.90
CA THR A 37 15.83 -6.04 7.28
C THR A 37 14.65 -6.79 6.64
N TYR A 38 13.46 -6.20 6.68
CA TYR A 38 12.22 -6.88 6.31
C TYR A 38 11.62 -6.39 4.99
N GLY A 39 12.27 -5.44 4.33
CA GLY A 39 11.77 -4.81 3.13
C GLY A 39 10.41 -4.12 3.35
N PRO A 40 9.50 -4.15 2.37
CA PRO A 40 8.14 -3.63 2.51
C PRO A 40 7.17 -4.52 3.31
N ASN A 41 7.62 -5.64 3.89
CA ASN A 41 6.74 -6.62 4.54
C ASN A 41 6.31 -6.22 5.97
N MET A 42 6.27 -4.92 6.25
CA MET A 42 5.88 -4.37 7.55
C MET A 42 4.65 -3.49 7.43
N ARG A 43 3.95 -3.29 8.56
CA ARG A 43 2.87 -2.32 8.72
C ARG A 43 3.18 -1.48 9.94
N TYR A 44 2.91 -0.18 9.86
CA TYR A 44 3.34 0.77 10.88
C TYR A 44 2.15 1.36 11.63
N LEU A 45 2.31 1.48 12.94
CA LEU A 45 1.45 2.21 13.85
C LEU A 45 2.29 3.33 14.48
N ALA A 46 1.69 4.51 14.65
CA ALA A 46 2.30 5.62 15.37
C ALA A 46 1.52 5.88 16.66
N ILE A 47 2.24 6.12 17.76
CA ILE A 47 1.69 6.58 19.03
C ILE A 47 2.15 8.01 19.22
N VAL A 48 1.20 8.93 19.39
CA VAL A 48 1.48 10.34 19.68
C VAL A 48 1.42 10.51 21.19
N THR A 49 2.49 11.05 21.77
CA THR A 49 2.60 11.31 23.21
C THR A 49 3.30 12.65 23.42
N ASP A 50 2.98 13.28 24.54
CA ASP A 50 3.62 14.48 25.11
C ASP A 50 4.92 14.17 25.86
N LYS A 51 5.21 12.89 26.12
CA LYS A 51 6.45 12.48 26.76
C LYS A 51 7.65 12.87 25.90
N GLU A 52 8.60 13.59 26.49
CA GLU A 52 9.88 13.88 25.84
C GLU A 52 10.66 12.58 25.58
N LEU A 53 11.04 12.37 24.33
CA LEU A 53 11.80 11.21 23.86
C LEU A 53 12.95 11.70 22.98
N ARG A 54 14.07 10.97 23.02
CA ARG A 54 15.19 11.21 22.11
C ARG A 54 14.83 10.69 20.71
N GLU A 55 15.16 11.48 19.70
CA GLU A 55 15.01 11.09 18.30
C GLU A 55 16.03 10.02 17.88
N ASP A 56 15.57 9.07 17.07
CA ASP A 56 16.41 8.07 16.42
C ASP A 56 17.14 8.67 15.20
N GLN A 57 18.25 8.05 14.80
CA GLN A 57 18.93 8.41 13.56
C GLN A 57 18.13 7.95 12.34
N LEU A 58 18.17 8.72 11.27
CA LEU A 58 17.57 8.32 9.99
C LEU A 58 18.29 7.08 9.42
N ALA A 59 17.54 6.28 8.67
CA ALA A 59 18.10 5.19 7.89
C ALA A 59 18.89 5.73 6.67
N GLU A 60 19.61 4.85 5.97
CA GLU A 60 20.30 5.17 4.70
C GLU A 60 19.29 5.41 3.56
N LEU A 61 18.62 6.56 3.58
CA LEU A 61 17.39 6.83 2.84
C LEU A 61 17.52 6.59 1.31
N TYR A 62 18.62 7.03 0.71
CA TYR A 62 18.86 6.85 -0.73
C TYR A 62 19.35 5.45 -1.09
N ALA A 63 20.25 4.86 -0.29
CA ALA A 63 20.77 3.52 -0.56
C ALA A 63 19.65 2.46 -0.50
N LEU A 64 18.75 2.59 0.48
CA LEU A 64 17.61 1.70 0.67
C LEU A 64 16.54 1.82 -0.43
N ARG A 65 16.64 2.79 -1.36
CA ARG A 65 15.69 2.94 -2.48
C ARG A 65 16.33 2.90 -3.87
N SER A 66 17.59 2.50 -3.97
CA SER A 66 18.34 2.34 -5.23
C SER A 66 17.58 1.62 -6.36
N LYS A 67 16.91 0.49 -6.09
CA LYS A 67 16.09 -0.27 -7.06
C LYS A 67 14.82 0.46 -7.53
N CYS A 68 14.50 1.64 -6.99
CA CYS A 68 13.40 2.46 -7.51
C CYS A 68 13.80 3.21 -8.79
N GLU A 69 15.09 3.41 -9.03
CA GLU A 69 15.60 4.05 -10.24
C GLU A 69 15.24 3.20 -11.47
N GLY A 70 14.67 3.83 -12.50
CA GLY A 70 14.18 3.14 -13.71
C GLY A 70 13.01 2.16 -13.51
N CYS A 71 12.61 1.84 -12.29
CA CYS A 71 11.56 0.86 -12.00
C CYS A 71 10.16 1.49 -11.96
N SER A 72 9.15 0.85 -12.57
CA SER A 72 7.74 1.24 -12.51
C SER A 72 6.81 0.14 -12.01
N ARG A 73 7.33 -1.04 -11.64
CA ARG A 73 6.56 -2.26 -11.33
C ARG A 73 5.41 -2.05 -10.35
N CYS A 74 5.62 -1.28 -9.28
CA CYS A 74 4.58 -1.02 -8.29
C CYS A 74 3.43 -0.16 -8.84
N VAL A 75 3.73 0.78 -9.74
CA VAL A 75 2.75 1.64 -10.41
C VAL A 75 1.98 0.83 -11.46
N ASP A 76 2.71 0.06 -12.27
CA ASP A 76 2.14 -0.74 -13.36
C ASP A 76 1.26 -1.88 -12.84
N ALA A 77 1.61 -2.47 -11.69
CA ALA A 77 0.84 -3.53 -11.05
C ALA A 77 -0.44 -3.05 -10.34
N CYS A 78 -0.71 -1.74 -10.29
CA CYS A 78 -1.90 -1.21 -9.62
C CYS A 78 -3.17 -1.55 -10.41
N SER A 79 -3.92 -2.56 -9.93
CA SER A 79 -5.13 -3.10 -10.59
C SER A 79 -6.23 -2.05 -10.85
N VAL A 80 -6.20 -0.95 -10.10
CA VAL A 80 -7.23 0.12 -10.11
C VAL A 80 -6.71 1.47 -10.58
N LYS A 81 -5.45 1.54 -11.05
CA LYS A 81 -4.79 2.79 -11.50
C LYS A 81 -4.93 3.93 -10.49
N ALA A 82 -4.71 3.60 -9.21
CA ALA A 82 -4.88 4.54 -8.10
C ALA A 82 -3.72 5.54 -7.99
N PHE A 83 -2.58 5.31 -8.63
CA PHE A 83 -1.50 6.29 -8.65
C PHE A 83 -1.86 7.50 -9.52
N LYS A 84 -1.89 8.70 -8.93
CA LYS A 84 -2.38 9.95 -9.58
C LYS A 84 -1.34 11.07 -9.52
N GLY A 85 -0.11 10.77 -9.89
CA GLY A 85 0.99 11.72 -9.94
C GLY A 85 2.01 11.51 -8.84
N GLU A 86 2.99 12.41 -8.79
CA GLU A 86 4.12 12.32 -7.89
C GLU A 86 4.14 13.48 -6.90
N THR A 87 4.68 13.23 -5.72
CA THR A 87 4.96 14.23 -4.70
C THR A 87 6.34 13.98 -4.10
N THR A 88 6.82 14.93 -3.31
CA THR A 88 8.08 14.85 -2.60
C THR A 88 7.84 15.10 -1.11
N VAL A 89 8.46 14.30 -0.26
CA VAL A 89 8.62 14.60 1.17
C VAL A 89 10.07 14.92 1.44
N ASP A 90 10.32 16.02 2.16
CA ASP A 90 11.65 16.34 2.68
C ASP A 90 11.75 15.80 4.11
N VAL A 91 12.82 15.04 4.39
CA VAL A 91 13.11 14.49 5.72
C VAL A 91 14.54 14.87 6.07
N ASP A 92 14.69 15.90 6.90
CA ASP A 92 16.00 16.44 7.31
C ASP A 92 16.93 16.75 6.11
N GLY A 93 16.40 17.47 5.11
CA GLY A 93 17.12 17.83 3.89
C GLY A 93 17.22 16.71 2.84
N HIS A 94 16.62 15.55 3.09
CA HIS A 94 16.55 14.44 2.14
C HIS A 94 15.23 14.46 1.36
N ALA A 95 15.28 14.88 0.09
CA ALA A 95 14.11 14.93 -0.78
C ALA A 95 13.76 13.53 -1.35
N LEU A 96 12.65 12.96 -0.90
CA LEU A 96 12.17 11.65 -1.31
C LEU A 96 10.90 11.76 -2.16
N LYS A 97 11.05 11.54 -3.48
CA LYS A 97 9.94 11.57 -4.45
C LYS A 97 9.20 10.22 -4.54
N PHE A 98 7.88 10.22 -4.52
CA PHE A 98 7.04 9.01 -4.62
C PHE A 98 5.66 9.30 -5.27
N ASN A 99 4.94 8.26 -5.66
CA ASN A 99 3.61 8.40 -6.27
C ASN A 99 2.50 8.55 -5.23
N ILE A 100 1.61 9.52 -5.43
CA ILE A 100 0.41 9.69 -4.61
C ILE A 100 -0.67 8.71 -5.05
N VAL A 101 -1.46 8.24 -4.09
CA VAL A 101 -2.52 7.26 -4.30
C VAL A 101 -3.86 7.94 -4.07
N GLU A 102 -4.75 7.87 -5.04
CA GLU A 102 -6.16 8.22 -4.89
C GLU A 102 -6.81 7.19 -3.95
N GLN A 103 -7.05 7.62 -2.71
CA GLN A 103 -7.42 6.71 -1.64
C GLN A 103 -8.72 5.96 -1.92
N ALA A 104 -9.74 6.61 -2.49
CA ALA A 104 -11.02 5.96 -2.82
C ALA A 104 -10.85 4.77 -3.79
N ARG A 105 -9.99 4.92 -4.82
CA ARG A 105 -9.66 3.82 -5.75
C ARG A 105 -8.89 2.70 -5.08
N CYS A 106 -7.90 3.05 -4.27
CA CYS A 106 -7.11 2.03 -3.55
C CYS A 106 -8.00 1.25 -2.57
N ASP A 107 -8.83 1.95 -1.80
CA ASP A 107 -9.78 1.35 -0.86
C ASP A 107 -10.79 0.45 -1.58
N TRP A 108 -11.27 0.81 -2.78
CA TRP A 108 -12.08 -0.06 -3.63
C TRP A 108 -11.46 -1.46 -3.80
N ALA A 109 -10.15 -1.48 -4.10
CA ALA A 109 -9.40 -2.70 -4.32
C ALA A 109 -9.08 -3.43 -3.00
N ILE A 110 -8.47 -2.75 -2.04
CA ILE A 110 -7.84 -3.41 -0.88
C ILE A 110 -8.70 -3.38 0.39
N ARG A 111 -9.54 -2.37 0.59
CA ARG A 111 -10.37 -2.22 1.79
C ARG A 111 -11.69 -2.96 1.62
N TYR A 112 -12.31 -2.77 0.47
CA TYR A 112 -13.61 -3.36 0.12
C TYR A 112 -13.49 -4.70 -0.60
N ALA A 113 -12.27 -5.08 -0.99
CA ALA A 113 -11.94 -6.37 -1.59
C ALA A 113 -12.82 -6.66 -2.83
N LEU A 114 -12.94 -5.66 -3.71
CA LEU A 114 -13.83 -5.74 -4.87
C LEU A 114 -13.12 -6.22 -6.14
N VAL A 115 -11.79 -6.26 -6.17
CA VAL A 115 -11.02 -6.54 -7.39
C VAL A 115 -10.32 -7.89 -7.31
N ALA A 116 -10.64 -8.80 -8.23
CA ALA A 116 -10.15 -10.18 -8.20
C ALA A 116 -8.61 -10.28 -8.20
N GLU A 117 -7.95 -9.43 -8.99
CA GLU A 117 -6.49 -9.38 -9.13
C GLU A 117 -5.76 -8.94 -7.86
N GLU A 118 -6.45 -8.36 -6.87
CA GLU A 118 -5.84 -7.96 -5.60
C GLU A 118 -5.62 -9.11 -4.61
N GLY A 119 -5.76 -10.37 -5.02
CA GLY A 119 -5.53 -11.54 -4.15
C GLY A 119 -6.75 -12.45 -4.04
N LEU A 120 -7.94 -11.93 -4.36
CA LEU A 120 -9.20 -12.63 -4.14
C LEU A 120 -9.34 -13.88 -5.01
N LYS A 121 -8.97 -13.82 -6.29
CA LYS A 121 -9.14 -14.97 -7.20
C LYS A 121 -8.37 -16.23 -6.75
N TRP A 122 -7.22 -16.05 -6.10
CA TRP A 122 -6.41 -17.17 -5.59
C TRP A 122 -6.98 -17.82 -4.33
N SER A 123 -7.96 -17.18 -3.68
CA SER A 123 -8.71 -17.74 -2.56
C SER A 123 -10.02 -18.42 -2.97
N GLY A 124 -10.31 -18.48 -4.28
CA GLY A 124 -11.59 -18.97 -4.81
C GLY A 124 -12.74 -17.95 -4.70
N ASN A 125 -12.47 -16.73 -4.26
CA ASN A 125 -13.47 -15.67 -4.16
C ASN A 125 -13.77 -15.10 -5.55
N ASN A 126 -15.06 -15.11 -5.94
CA ASN A 126 -15.49 -14.74 -7.28
C ASN A 126 -15.80 -13.23 -7.45
N THR A 127 -15.54 -12.42 -6.43
CA THR A 127 -15.77 -10.97 -6.48
C THR A 127 -14.81 -10.32 -7.48
N ASN A 128 -15.34 -9.71 -8.53
CA ASN A 128 -14.56 -8.87 -9.45
C ASN A 128 -15.40 -7.72 -10.01
N ILE A 129 -15.27 -6.55 -9.40
CA ILE A 129 -15.98 -5.33 -9.74
C ILE A 129 -14.94 -4.22 -9.75
N LEU A 130 -14.59 -3.72 -10.93
CA LEU A 130 -13.63 -2.62 -11.07
C LEU A 130 -14.26 -1.30 -10.63
N PRO A 131 -13.46 -0.35 -10.11
CA PRO A 131 -13.98 0.95 -9.73
C PRO A 131 -14.50 1.70 -10.98
N PRO A 132 -15.64 2.40 -10.87
CA PRO A 132 -16.09 3.31 -11.92
C PRO A 132 -15.09 4.46 -12.13
N GLU A 133 -15.32 5.26 -13.17
CA GLU A 133 -14.55 6.48 -13.38
C GLU A 133 -14.74 7.46 -12.21
N ASN A 134 -15.98 7.64 -11.75
CA ASN A 134 -16.31 8.46 -10.58
C ASN A 134 -16.80 7.55 -9.45
N ILE A 135 -16.05 7.48 -8.35
CA ILE A 135 -16.42 6.68 -7.18
C ILE A 135 -17.41 7.48 -6.33
N THR A 136 -18.64 6.99 -6.23
CA THR A 136 -19.69 7.54 -5.36
C THR A 136 -20.09 6.54 -4.27
N PRO A 137 -20.72 6.99 -3.18
CA PRO A 137 -21.26 6.09 -2.15
C PRO A 137 -22.26 5.06 -2.70
N GLU A 138 -23.10 5.44 -3.65
CA GLU A 138 -24.11 4.57 -4.28
C GLU A 138 -23.44 3.47 -5.10
N ALA A 139 -22.46 3.85 -5.94
CA ALA A 139 -21.69 2.89 -6.73
C ALA A 139 -20.94 1.90 -5.84
N LEU A 140 -20.38 2.38 -4.71
CA LEU A 140 -19.73 1.53 -3.72
C LEU A 140 -20.73 0.58 -3.05
N SER A 141 -21.90 1.08 -2.63
CA SER A 141 -22.96 0.28 -2.02
C SER A 141 -23.41 -0.86 -2.95
N ASP A 142 -23.68 -0.53 -4.22
CA ASP A 142 -24.09 -1.50 -5.24
C ASP A 142 -23.02 -2.55 -5.49
N ALA A 143 -21.74 -2.17 -5.50
CA ALA A 143 -20.63 -3.10 -5.65
C ALA A 143 -20.51 -4.04 -4.43
N LEU A 144 -20.65 -3.51 -3.22
CA LEU A 144 -20.58 -4.29 -1.99
C LEU A 144 -21.69 -5.35 -1.88
N ALA A 145 -22.87 -5.08 -2.44
CA ALA A 145 -23.99 -6.01 -2.50
C ALA A 145 -23.76 -7.19 -3.44
N LYS A 146 -22.90 -7.03 -4.47
CA LYS A 146 -22.57 -8.03 -5.49
C LYS A 146 -21.36 -8.92 -5.15
N ARG A 147 -20.78 -8.75 -3.96
CA ARG A 147 -19.65 -9.57 -3.50
C ARG A 147 -20.05 -11.03 -3.36
N ASP A 148 -19.06 -11.91 -3.48
CA ASP A 148 -19.20 -13.35 -3.25
C ASP A 148 -19.95 -13.61 -1.94
N PRO A 149 -21.11 -14.29 -1.96
CA PRO A 149 -21.99 -14.40 -0.79
C PRO A 149 -21.35 -15.18 0.36
N ILE A 150 -20.41 -16.09 0.04
CA ILE A 150 -19.76 -16.98 1.01
C ILE A 150 -18.39 -16.39 1.40
N LEU A 151 -17.55 -16.06 0.43
CA LEU A 151 -16.16 -15.69 0.67
C LEU A 151 -15.96 -14.21 1.01
N ARG A 152 -17.02 -13.37 0.98
CA ARG A 152 -16.97 -11.97 1.46
C ARG A 152 -16.56 -11.81 2.93
N ILE A 153 -16.74 -12.84 3.76
CA ILE A 153 -16.32 -12.84 5.18
C ILE A 153 -14.85 -13.24 5.36
N ARG A 154 -14.20 -13.76 4.31
CA ARG A 154 -12.78 -14.15 4.28
C ARG A 154 -12.08 -13.50 3.08
N PRO A 155 -12.13 -12.17 2.93
CA PRO A 155 -11.40 -11.51 1.86
C PRO A 155 -9.90 -11.71 2.08
N CYS A 156 -9.12 -11.80 1.02
CA CYS A 156 -7.66 -11.92 1.09
C CYS A 156 -7.04 -10.94 0.09
N THR A 157 -6.80 -9.69 0.51
CA THR A 157 -6.13 -8.70 -0.34
C THR A 157 -4.63 -8.70 -0.11
N ALA A 158 -3.84 -8.74 -1.18
CA ALA A 158 -2.39 -8.87 -1.19
C ALA A 158 -1.64 -7.55 -1.42
N GLU A 159 -2.33 -6.48 -1.84
CA GLU A 159 -1.74 -5.17 -2.16
C GLU A 159 -0.68 -5.30 -3.28
N MET A 160 -1.15 -5.52 -4.50
CA MET A 160 -0.30 -5.98 -5.61
C MET A 160 0.85 -5.05 -5.99
N CYS A 161 0.71 -3.75 -5.73
CA CYS A 161 1.80 -2.79 -5.89
C CYS A 161 3.03 -3.16 -5.02
N THR A 162 2.81 -3.70 -3.83
CA THR A 162 3.88 -4.17 -2.94
C THR A 162 4.38 -5.53 -3.37
N MET A 163 3.51 -6.45 -3.79
CA MET A 163 3.93 -7.77 -4.27
C MET A 163 4.81 -7.72 -5.53
N ALA A 164 4.60 -6.72 -6.40
CA ALA A 164 5.39 -6.47 -7.59
C ALA A 164 6.73 -5.77 -7.31
N CYS A 165 6.95 -5.29 -6.09
CA CYS A 165 8.13 -4.53 -5.73
C CYS A 165 9.38 -5.44 -5.60
N PRO A 166 10.53 -5.07 -6.20
CA PRO A 166 11.77 -5.85 -6.12
C PRO A 166 12.43 -5.84 -4.72
N TYR A 167 11.88 -5.07 -3.79
CA TYR A 167 12.26 -5.12 -2.37
C TYR A 167 11.45 -6.13 -1.55
N THR A 168 10.28 -6.54 -2.04
CA THR A 168 9.39 -7.46 -1.33
C THR A 168 9.85 -8.90 -1.46
N ARG A 169 10.29 -9.27 -2.66
CA ARG A 169 10.81 -10.59 -3.02
C ARG A 169 11.61 -10.52 -4.31
N SER A 170 12.44 -11.52 -4.57
CA SER A 170 13.06 -11.75 -5.87
C SER A 170 11.98 -11.78 -6.95
N GLN A 171 12.16 -10.97 -7.99
CA GLN A 171 11.26 -10.93 -9.13
C GLN A 171 11.84 -11.84 -10.20
N THR A 172 11.05 -12.78 -10.72
CA THR A 172 11.36 -13.45 -11.98
C THR A 172 10.99 -12.52 -13.14
N GLU A 173 11.69 -12.66 -14.27
CA GLU A 173 11.31 -12.03 -15.54
C GLU A 173 9.91 -12.48 -15.99
#